data_AF-A0A7W8JRV4-F1
#
_entry.id   AF-A0A7W8JRV4-F1
#
_cell.length_a   1.000
_cell.length_b   1.000
_cell.length_c   1.000
_cell.angle_alpha   90.00
_cell.angle_beta   90.00
_cell.angle_gamma   90.00
#
_symmetry.space_group_name_H-M   'P 1'
#
loop_
_entity.id
_entity.type
_entity.pdbx_description
1 polymer ?
#
loop_
_entity_poly.entity_id
_entity_poly.type
_entity_poly.pdbx_seq_one_letter_code
_entity_poly.pdbx_strand_id
1 'polypeptide(L)' 'MVDRVDDAHAADPIAQRLRDLGFVDGEPVRVVAIGPVGADPLLIQIGSTRFALRRTEAARVTVRQEAA' A
#
# COMPACT_ATOMS: atom_id res chain seq x y z
N MET A 1 -0.59 -4.31 -9.46
CA MET A 1 0.14 -5.24 -8.58
C MET A 1 1.18 -4.47 -7.79
N VAL A 2 1.49 -4.89 -6.57
CA VAL A 2 2.63 -4.37 -5.81
C VAL A 2 3.93 -4.71 -6.54
N ASP A 3 4.84 -3.75 -6.61
CA ASP A 3 6.21 -3.93 -7.15
C ASP A 3 7.20 -4.05 -5.98
N ARG A 4 7.19 -3.08 -5.06
CA ARG A 4 8.02 -3.10 -3.85
C ARG A 4 7.53 -2.16 -2.77
N VAL A 5 8.05 -2.34 -1.56
CA VAL A 5 7.91 -1.41 -0.44
C VAL A 5 9.29 -0.85 -0.11
N ASP A 6 9.41 0.48 -0.13
CA ASP A 6 10.65 1.20 0.15
C ASP A 6 10.80 1.50 1.66
N ASP A 7 11.99 1.25 2.20
CA ASP A 7 12.34 1.57 3.58
C ASP A 7 12.80 3.03 3.67
N ALA A 8 12.23 3.81 4.59
CA ALA A 8 12.66 5.19 4.82
C ALA A 8 13.99 5.29 5.59
N HIS A 9 14.31 4.26 6.38
CA HIS A 9 15.54 4.13 7.16
C HIS A 9 15.77 2.65 7.52
N ALA A 10 16.95 2.32 8.06
CA ALA A 10 17.20 0.97 8.57
C ALA A 10 16.16 0.59 9.64
N ALA A 11 15.67 -0.65 9.59
CA ALA A 11 14.65 -1.18 10.50
C ALA A 11 13.36 -0.33 10.56
N ASP A 12 12.86 0.11 9.40
CA ASP A 12 11.64 0.91 9.29
C ASP A 12 10.37 0.11 9.70
N PRO A 13 9.73 0.43 10.84
CA PRO A 13 8.59 -0.33 11.34
C PRO A 13 7.35 -0.17 10.46
N ILE A 14 7.23 0.94 9.72
CA ILE A 14 6.08 1.15 8.82
C ILE A 14 6.26 0.28 7.58
N ALA A 15 7.45 0.27 6.98
CA ALA A 15 7.72 -0.61 5.84
C ALA A 15 7.58 -2.09 6.22
N GLN A 16 8.03 -2.47 7.41
CA GLN A 16 7.78 -3.81 7.95
C GLN A 16 6.29 -4.12 8.08
N ARG A 17 5.52 -3.23 8.70
CA ARG A 17 4.06 -3.39 8.83
C ARG A 17 3.37 -3.49 7.48
N LEU A 18 3.78 -2.72 6.47
CA LEU A 18 3.21 -2.83 5.12
C LEU A 18 3.45 -4.22 4.54
N ARG A 19 4.66 -4.76 4.67
CA ARG A 19 4.96 -6.13 4.25
C ARG A 19 4.12 -7.15 5.02
N ASP A 20 3.96 -6.98 6.33
CA ASP A 20 3.15 -7.87 7.19
C ASP A 20 1.64 -7.82 6.83
N LEU A 21 1.14 -6.70 6.34
CA LEU A 21 -0.25 -6.55 5.85
C LEU A 21 -0.47 -7.19 4.47
N GLY A 22 0.59 -7.59 3.77
CA GLY A 22 0.52 -8.22 2.45
C GLY A 22 0.90 -7.33 1.28
N PHE A 23 1.52 -6.16 1.51
CA PHE A 23 2.16 -5.40 0.43
C PHE A 23 3.48 -6.07 0.02
N VAL A 24 3.37 -7.20 -0.67
CA VAL A 24 4.50 -8.01 -1.17
C VAL A 24 4.50 -8.03 -2.69
N ASP A 25 5.68 -8.19 -3.31
CA ASP A 25 5.80 -8.19 -4.78
C ASP A 25 4.85 -9.19 -5.45
N GLY A 26 4.21 -8.75 -6.52
CA GLY A 26 3.25 -9.52 -7.30
C GLY A 26 1.82 -9.51 -6.75
N GLU A 27 1.59 -9.09 -5.52
CA GLU A 27 0.25 -9.13 -4.92
C GLU A 27 -0.70 -8.12 -5.62
N PRO A 28 -1.91 -8.55 -6.02
CA PRO A 28 -2.93 -7.65 -6.54
C PRO A 28 -3.35 -6.63 -5.47
N VAL A 29 -3.30 -5.36 -5.84
CA VAL A 29 -3.67 -4.25 -4.96
C VAL A 29 -4.59 -3.31 -5.69
N ARG A 30 -5.64 -2.84 -5.02
CA ARG A 30 -6.63 -1.92 -5.58
C ARG A 30 -6.94 -0.77 -4.63
N VAL A 31 -7.00 0.44 -5.14
CA VAL A 31 -7.60 1.57 -4.43
C VAL A 31 -9.12 1.48 -4.59
N VAL A 32 -9.83 1.34 -3.47
CA VAL A 32 -11.29 1.19 -3.42
C VAL A 32 -11.98 2.53 -3.20
N ALA A 33 -11.39 3.37 -2.34
CA ALA A 33 -11.92 4.69 -2.02
C ALA A 33 -10.79 5.61 -1.57
N ILE A 34 -11.08 6.91 -1.56
CA ILE A 34 -10.16 7.96 -1.13
C ILE A 34 -10.88 8.79 -0.06
N GLY A 35 -10.19 9.09 1.03
CA GLY A 35 -10.74 9.85 2.14
C GLY A 35 -11.16 11.27 1.75
N PRO A 36 -12.16 11.85 2.45
CA PRO A 36 -12.78 13.11 2.05
C PRO A 36 -11.91 14.36 2.27
N VAL A 37 -10.88 14.28 3.13
CA VAL A 37 -10.04 15.42 3.50
C VAL A 37 -8.61 15.17 3.04
N GLY A 38 -8.05 16.05 2.22
CA GLY A 38 -6.68 15.90 1.71
C GLY A 38 -6.46 14.60 0.93
N ALA A 39 -7.55 13.96 0.51
CA ALA A 39 -7.55 12.67 -0.15
C ALA A 39 -6.88 11.55 0.70
N ASP A 40 -6.96 11.65 2.03
CA ASP A 40 -6.36 10.76 3.03
C ASP A 40 -7.43 10.29 4.05
N PRO A 41 -7.46 9.00 4.46
CA PRO A 41 -6.65 7.88 4.00
C PRO A 41 -7.08 7.30 2.65
N LEU A 42 -6.21 6.52 2.02
CA LEU A 42 -6.55 5.67 0.89
C LEU A 42 -7.13 4.35 1.42
N LEU A 43 -8.31 3.95 0.95
CA LEU A 43 -8.83 2.62 1.21
C LEU A 43 -8.26 1.66 0.18
N ILE A 44 -7.36 0.78 0.62
CA ILE A 44 -6.67 -0.20 -0.21
C ILE A 44 -7.26 -1.59 0.03
N GLN A 45 -7.40 -2.38 -1.02
CA GLN A 45 -7.75 -3.79 -0.95
C GLN A 45 -6.58 -4.66 -1.41
N ILE A 46 -6.27 -5.68 -0.61
CA ILE A 46 -5.29 -6.74 -0.88
C ILE A 46 -5.97 -8.07 -0.59
N GLY A 47 -6.03 -8.97 -1.58
CA GLY A 47 -6.88 -10.15 -1.51
C GLY A 47 -8.33 -9.80 -1.11
N SER A 48 -8.81 -10.39 -0.01
CA SER A 48 -10.15 -10.15 0.56
C SER A 48 -10.18 -9.06 1.65
N THR A 49 -9.03 -8.52 2.06
CA THR A 49 -8.93 -7.59 3.19
C THR A 49 -8.84 -6.15 2.71
N ARG A 50 -9.44 -5.23 3.48
CA ARG A 50 -9.37 -3.78 3.23
C ARG A 50 -8.63 -3.07 4.35
N PHE A 51 -7.73 -2.18 3.96
CA PHE A 51 -6.90 -1.39 4.86
C PHE A 51 -7.07 0.09 4.56
N ALA A 52 -7.28 0.90 5.60
CA ALA A 52 -7.14 2.35 5.49
C ALA A 52 -5.66 2.69 5.65
N LEU A 53 -5.05 3.17 4.58
CA LEU A 53 -3.63 3.49 4.52
C LEU A 53 -3.45 5.00 4.43
N ARG A 54 -2.61 5.58 5.30
CA ARG A 54 -2.31 7.02 5.17
C ARG A 54 -1.51 7.27 3.91
N ARG A 55 -1.66 8.45 3.30
CA ARG A 55 -0.91 8.87 2.11
C ARG A 55 0.60 8.76 2.31
N THR A 56 1.09 9.08 3.49
CA THR A 56 2.52 8.99 3.83
C THR A 56 3.03 7.56 3.95
N GLU A 57 2.17 6.61 4.34
CA GLU A 57 2.49 5.17 4.33
C GLU A 57 2.39 4.63 2.89
N ALA A 58 1.34 4.99 2.16
CA ALA A 58 1.11 4.60 0.76
C ALA A 58 2.23 5.07 -0.19
N ALA A 59 2.84 6.23 0.10
CA ALA A 59 3.97 6.76 -0.66
C ALA A 59 5.21 5.84 -0.64
N ARG A 60 5.26 4.86 0.28
CA ARG A 60 6.34 3.86 0.36
C ARG A 60 6.08 2.63 -0.51
N VAL A 61 4.91 2.50 -1.12
CA VAL A 61 4.54 1.34 -1.93
C VAL A 61 4.60 1.72 -3.40
N THR A 62 5.53 1.11 -4.13
CA THR A 62 5.55 1.19 -5.59
C THR A 62 4.63 0.11 -6.16
N VAL A 63 3.80 0.49 -7.13
CA VAL A 63 2.88 -0.43 -7.82
C VAL A 63 3.13 -0.38 -9.32
N ARG A 64 2.90 -1.51 -9.99
CA ARG A 64 2.89 -1.62 -11.45
C ARG A 64 1.48 -1.90 -11.95
N GLN A 65 1.14 -1.34 -13.10
CA GLN A 65 -0.13 -1.65 -13.75
C GLN A 65 -0.15 -3.13 -14.12
N GLU A 66 -1.29 -3.77 -13.90
CA GLU A 66 -1.54 -5.11 -14.40
C GLU A 66 -1.75 -5.00 -15.91
N ALA A 67 -0.91 -5.69 -16.69
CA ALA A 67 -1.11 -5.77 -18.13
C ALA A 67 -2.39 -6.58 -18.39
N ALA A 68 -3.29 -6.02 -19.20
CA ALA A 68 -4.57 -6.62 -19.56
C ALA A 68 -4.42 -7.91 -20.38
#